data_AF-A0A1V5K3S0-F1
#
_entry.id   AF-A0A1V5K3S0-F1
#
_cell.length_a   1.000
_cell.length_b   1.000
_cell.length_c   1.000
_cell.angle_alpha   90.00
_cell.angle_beta   90.00
_cell.angle_gamma   90.00
#
_symmetry.space_group_name_H-M   'P 1'
#
loop_
_entity.id
_entity.type
_entity.pdbx_description
1 polymer ?
#
loop_
_entity_poly.entity_id
_entity_poly.type
_entity_poly.pdbx_seq_one_letter_code
_entity_poly.pdbx_strand_id
1 'polypeptide(L)'
;MANALVTQSGSDLGPLAVKIDAVQSHSGVIFENCQFMSGFEIGPLNSGPVKLNNCGFWGRPGSGSQIDLLGPCTLTCTATHFHKWDYDNLGRACVTVTNGSLLMTQCDFMKDGHPSPQIFLGEAALSAVITNSRFQHGKINLINQSHAEVMLANNVTR
;
A
#
# COMPACT_ATOMS: atom_id res chain seq x y z
N MET A 1 12.82 -20.32 -0.90
CA MET A 1 12.25 -18.97 -0.74
C MET A 1 12.57 -18.48 0.66
N ALA A 2 12.81 -17.18 0.84
CA ALA A 2 13.22 -16.59 2.11
C ALA A 2 12.03 -16.05 2.91
N ASN A 3 12.21 -15.89 4.22
CA ASN A 3 11.42 -15.01 5.07
C ASN A 3 12.36 -13.99 5.72
N ALA A 4 11.87 -12.79 6.00
CA ALA A 4 12.68 -11.74 6.59
C ALA A 4 11.87 -10.80 7.47
N LEU A 5 12.55 -10.21 8.45
CA LEU A 5 12.10 -9.03 9.18
C LEU A 5 13.08 -7.91 8.87
N VAL A 6 12.59 -6.83 8.27
CA VAL A 6 13.35 -5.60 8.01
C VAL A 6 12.85 -4.55 8.98
N THR A 7 13.74 -3.95 9.77
CA THR A 7 13.33 -2.94 10.75
C THR A 7 14.15 -1.68 10.64
N GLN A 8 13.57 -0.54 11.01
CA GLN A 8 14.28 0.74 11.17
C GLN A 8 15.10 1.15 9.93
N SER A 9 14.64 0.71 8.77
CA SER A 9 15.34 0.88 7.50
C SER A 9 14.57 1.82 6.60
N GLY A 10 15.27 2.46 5.67
CA GLY A 10 14.61 3.28 4.69
C GLY A 10 15.38 3.38 3.39
N SER A 11 14.64 3.71 2.34
CA SER A 11 15.20 4.06 1.05
C SER A 11 14.81 5.49 0.75
N ASP A 12 15.85 6.31 0.57
CA ASP A 12 15.71 7.66 0.07
C ASP A 12 16.25 7.72 -1.37
N LEU A 13 15.70 8.65 -2.13
CA LEU A 13 16.16 9.02 -3.46
C LEU A 13 16.31 7.87 -4.48
N GLY A 14 15.24 7.12 -4.76
CA GLY A 14 15.19 6.12 -5.84
C GLY A 14 13.83 6.01 -6.55
N PRO A 15 13.71 5.24 -7.65
CA PRO A 15 12.40 4.97 -8.28
C PRO A 15 11.61 3.91 -7.50
N LEU A 16 12.29 2.93 -6.90
CA LEU A 16 11.73 1.80 -6.17
C LEU A 16 12.58 1.51 -4.93
N ALA A 17 11.94 1.45 -3.76
CA ALA A 17 12.58 1.13 -2.49
C ALA A 17 12.66 -0.39 -2.26
N VAL A 18 11.58 -1.10 -2.60
CA VAL A 18 11.43 -2.52 -2.31
C VAL A 18 10.80 -3.22 -3.51
N LYS A 19 11.42 -4.32 -3.92
CA LYS A 19 10.87 -5.31 -4.86
C LYS A 19 10.79 -6.65 -4.15
N ILE A 20 9.60 -7.24 -4.09
CA ILE A 20 9.39 -8.59 -3.55
C ILE A 20 8.97 -9.49 -4.71
N ASP A 21 9.90 -10.28 -5.25
CA ASP A 21 9.59 -11.21 -6.34
C ASP A 21 8.79 -12.42 -5.81
N ALA A 22 9.28 -13.06 -4.74
CA ALA A 22 8.60 -14.14 -4.03
C ALA A 22 9.22 -14.38 -2.64
N VAL A 23 8.37 -14.61 -1.63
CA VAL A 23 8.77 -15.04 -0.28
C VAL A 23 8.06 -16.33 0.12
N GLN A 24 8.47 -16.93 1.25
CA GLN A 24 7.82 -18.15 1.75
C GLN A 24 6.32 -17.94 1.97
N SER A 25 5.50 -18.85 1.46
CA SER A 25 4.03 -18.74 1.46
C SER A 25 3.40 -18.62 2.84
N HIS A 26 4.03 -19.20 3.88
CA HIS A 26 3.49 -19.24 5.25
C HIS A 26 4.12 -18.21 6.19
N SER A 27 5.32 -17.70 5.89
CA SER A 27 6.05 -16.79 6.77
C SER A 27 6.21 -15.39 6.19
N GLY A 28 6.35 -15.27 4.87
CA GLY A 28 6.37 -13.99 4.18
C GLY A 28 7.51 -13.06 4.58
N VAL A 29 7.26 -11.76 4.50
CA VAL A 29 8.18 -10.70 4.91
C VAL A 29 7.47 -9.62 5.72
N ILE A 30 8.16 -9.08 6.71
CA ILE A 30 7.68 -8.01 7.59
C ILE A 30 8.61 -6.81 7.51
N PHE A 31 8.05 -5.62 7.38
CA PHE A 31 8.74 -4.34 7.54
C PHE A 31 8.19 -3.64 8.77
N GLU A 32 9.07 -3.21 9.66
CA GLU A 32 8.69 -2.60 10.92
C GLU A 32 9.45 -1.30 11.17
N ASN A 33 8.70 -0.20 11.37
CA ASN A 33 9.27 1.13 11.57
C ASN A 33 10.19 1.57 10.41
N CYS A 34 9.77 1.28 9.17
CA CYS A 34 10.50 1.61 7.95
C CYS A 34 9.98 2.89 7.28
N GLN A 35 10.84 3.53 6.48
CA GLN A 35 10.52 4.78 5.78
C GLN A 35 10.90 4.68 4.30
N PHE A 36 9.94 4.92 3.40
CA PHE A 36 10.18 4.79 1.96
C PHE A 36 9.81 6.08 1.24
N MET A 37 10.77 6.69 0.56
CA MET A 37 10.51 7.82 -0.33
C MET A 37 10.51 7.36 -1.81
N SER A 38 10.12 6.12 -2.07
CA SER A 38 10.13 5.50 -3.41
C SER A 38 9.02 4.44 -3.48
N GLY A 39 8.76 3.86 -4.66
CA GLY A 39 7.72 2.84 -4.80
C GLY A 39 8.02 1.55 -4.02
N PHE A 40 6.99 0.76 -3.75
CA PHE A 40 7.08 -0.57 -3.12
C PHE A 40 6.28 -1.57 -3.96
N GLU A 41 6.94 -2.57 -4.52
CA GLU A 41 6.32 -3.50 -5.45
C GLU A 41 6.34 -4.93 -4.90
N ILE A 42 5.16 -5.55 -4.87
CA ILE A 42 4.96 -6.97 -4.57
C ILE A 42 4.63 -7.65 -5.89
N GLY A 43 5.61 -8.39 -6.42
CA GLY A 43 5.58 -8.97 -7.75
C GLY A 43 4.51 -10.06 -7.93
N PRO A 44 4.17 -10.39 -9.18
CA PRO A 44 3.05 -11.27 -9.53
C PRO A 44 3.21 -12.73 -9.08
N LEU A 45 4.45 -13.15 -8.78
CA LEU A 45 4.75 -14.52 -8.34
C LEU A 45 4.73 -14.67 -6.81
N ASN A 46 4.57 -13.57 -6.07
CA ASN A 46 4.55 -13.64 -4.62
C ASN A 46 3.18 -14.12 -4.11
N SER A 47 3.18 -15.27 -3.44
CA SER A 47 2.00 -15.79 -2.72
C SER A 47 2.16 -15.74 -1.19
N GLY A 48 3.32 -15.30 -0.68
CA GLY A 48 3.58 -15.18 0.75
C GLY A 48 3.14 -13.83 1.32
N PRO A 49 2.74 -13.76 2.60
CA PRO A 49 2.20 -12.55 3.18
C PRO A 49 3.24 -11.42 3.24
N VAL A 50 2.80 -10.18 3.05
CA VAL A 50 3.63 -8.99 3.20
C VAL A 50 3.00 -8.11 4.28
N LYS A 51 3.78 -7.77 5.31
CA LYS A 51 3.29 -6.96 6.43
C LYS A 51 4.11 -5.69 6.57
N LEU A 52 3.42 -4.56 6.68
CA LEU A 52 3.96 -3.24 6.93
C LEU A 52 3.42 -2.75 8.27
N ASN A 53 4.28 -2.65 9.27
CA ASN A 53 3.94 -2.22 10.62
C ASN A 53 4.65 -0.89 10.92
N ASN A 54 3.89 0.13 11.31
CA ASN A 54 4.46 1.41 11.72
C ASN A 54 5.35 2.07 10.65
N CYS A 55 5.03 1.87 9.37
CA CYS A 55 5.84 2.36 8.24
C CYS A 55 5.36 3.72 7.72
N GLY A 56 6.21 4.42 6.97
CA GLY A 56 5.90 5.69 6.32
C GLY A 56 6.27 5.70 4.84
N PHE A 57 5.44 6.35 4.03
CA PHE A 57 5.62 6.51 2.59
C PHE A 57 5.55 7.98 2.18
N TRP A 58 6.51 8.43 1.37
CA TRP A 58 6.55 9.80 0.83
C TRP A 58 6.68 9.80 -0.69
N GLY A 59 5.67 10.35 -1.34
CA GLY A 59 5.75 10.63 -2.77
C GLY A 59 6.70 11.79 -3.07
N ARG A 60 7.42 11.63 -4.18
CA ARG A 60 8.41 12.56 -4.74
C ARG A 60 8.47 12.41 -6.27
N PRO A 61 9.13 13.32 -7.01
CA PRO A 61 9.22 13.21 -8.46
C PRO A 61 9.73 11.84 -8.91
N GLY A 62 9.04 11.21 -9.87
CA GLY A 62 9.39 9.89 -10.39
C GLY A 62 9.00 8.72 -9.50
N SER A 63 8.43 8.95 -8.30
CA SER A 63 7.82 7.87 -7.53
C SER A 63 6.50 7.44 -8.18
N GLY A 64 6.32 6.14 -8.33
CA GLY A 64 5.08 5.52 -8.82
C GLY A 64 3.93 5.62 -7.80
N SER A 65 3.01 4.66 -7.89
CA SER A 65 2.18 4.30 -6.73
C SER A 65 3.10 3.97 -5.55
N GLN A 66 2.67 4.30 -4.33
CA GLN A 66 3.49 4.05 -3.15
C GLN A 66 3.58 2.55 -2.88
N ILE A 67 2.49 1.82 -3.14
CA ILE A 67 2.48 0.37 -3.10
C ILE A 67 1.74 -0.19 -4.32
N ASP A 68 2.38 -1.15 -4.99
CA ASP A 68 1.76 -2.00 -6.02
C ASP A 68 1.75 -3.46 -5.55
N LEU A 69 0.55 -4.01 -5.35
CA LEU A 69 0.31 -5.42 -5.07
C LEU A 69 -0.15 -6.13 -6.36
N LEU A 70 0.75 -6.93 -6.93
CA LEU A 70 0.55 -7.65 -8.19
C LEU A 70 0.36 -9.17 -8.00
N GLY A 71 0.86 -9.72 -6.88
CA GLY A 71 0.81 -11.15 -6.58
C GLY A 71 -0.45 -11.61 -5.84
N PRO A 72 -0.79 -12.90 -5.89
CA PRO A 72 -1.91 -13.49 -5.16
C PRO A 72 -1.56 -13.71 -3.68
N CYS A 73 -1.23 -12.64 -2.97
CA CYS A 73 -0.91 -12.68 -1.54
C CYS A 73 -1.73 -11.65 -0.75
N THR A 74 -1.61 -11.70 0.56
CA THR A 74 -2.18 -10.68 1.44
C THR A 74 -1.13 -9.62 1.77
N LEU A 75 -1.45 -8.37 1.47
CA LEU A 75 -0.78 -7.20 2.03
C LEU A 75 -1.52 -6.74 3.30
N THR A 76 -0.78 -6.59 4.40
CA THR A 76 -1.31 -6.04 5.65
C THR A 76 -0.54 -4.77 6.03
N CYS A 77 -1.25 -3.66 6.20
CA CYS A 77 -0.71 -2.40 6.67
C CYS A 77 -1.33 -2.05 8.03
N THR A 78 -0.48 -1.88 9.05
CA THR A 78 -0.88 -1.46 10.40
C THR A 78 -0.12 -0.19 10.75
N ALA A 79 -0.83 0.83 11.26
CA ALA A 79 -0.21 2.09 11.70
C ALA A 79 0.72 2.73 10.64
N THR A 80 0.36 2.59 9.36
CA THR A 80 1.18 3.04 8.23
C THR A 80 0.62 4.35 7.67
N HIS A 81 1.50 5.32 7.40
CA HIS A 81 1.08 6.60 6.84
C HIS A 81 1.63 6.81 5.43
N PHE A 82 0.84 7.51 4.62
CA PHE A 82 1.13 7.80 3.23
C PHE A 82 1.03 9.29 3.01
N HIS A 83 2.08 9.90 2.49
CA HIS A 83 2.17 11.33 2.29
C HIS A 83 2.54 11.65 0.85
N LYS A 84 1.86 12.64 0.25
CA LYS A 84 2.18 13.19 -1.08
C LYS A 84 2.31 12.15 -2.22
N TRP A 85 1.60 11.02 -2.16
CA TRP A 85 1.53 10.08 -3.29
C TRP A 85 0.99 10.77 -4.54
N ASP A 86 1.25 10.21 -5.73
CA ASP A 86 0.93 10.86 -7.01
C ASP A 86 1.50 12.29 -7.08
N TYR A 87 2.79 12.41 -6.77
CA TYR A 87 3.49 13.70 -6.71
C TYR A 87 3.42 14.44 -8.05
N ASP A 88 3.57 13.71 -9.14
CA ASP A 88 3.57 14.23 -10.51
C ASP A 88 2.15 14.44 -11.08
N ASN A 89 1.09 14.26 -10.28
CA ASN A 89 -0.32 14.40 -10.65
C ASN A 89 -0.72 13.60 -11.90
N LEU A 90 -0.29 12.34 -11.97
CA LEU A 90 -0.59 11.43 -13.07
C LEU A 90 -1.89 10.65 -12.83
N GLY A 91 -2.60 10.92 -11.73
CA GLY A 91 -3.84 10.24 -11.35
C GLY A 91 -3.61 8.86 -10.75
N ARG A 92 -2.39 8.56 -10.29
CA ARG A 92 -2.05 7.25 -9.72
C ARG A 92 -2.66 7.07 -8.33
N ALA A 93 -3.12 5.86 -8.05
CA ALA A 93 -3.56 5.50 -6.70
C ALA A 93 -2.38 5.41 -5.74
N CYS A 94 -2.60 5.69 -4.45
CA CYS A 94 -1.57 5.48 -3.42
C CYS A 94 -1.20 4.00 -3.29
N VAL A 95 -2.22 3.16 -3.17
CA VAL A 95 -2.12 1.70 -3.11
C VAL A 95 -2.90 1.09 -4.27
N THR A 96 -2.22 0.34 -5.13
CA THR A 96 -2.80 -0.41 -6.23
C THR A 96 -2.83 -1.88 -5.88
N VAL A 97 -3.99 -2.52 -5.96
CA VAL A 97 -4.17 -3.96 -5.75
C VAL A 97 -4.74 -4.55 -7.02
N THR A 98 -3.94 -5.26 -7.80
CA THR A 98 -4.40 -5.90 -9.04
C THR A 98 -4.68 -7.39 -8.86
N ASN A 99 -4.17 -7.99 -7.78
CA ASN A 99 -4.40 -9.36 -7.37
C ASN A 99 -4.26 -9.46 -5.84
N GLY A 100 -4.76 -10.53 -5.22
CA GLY A 100 -4.61 -10.77 -3.79
C GLY A 100 -5.54 -9.92 -2.92
N SER A 101 -5.17 -9.77 -1.65
CA SER A 101 -6.02 -9.16 -0.61
C SER A 101 -5.33 -8.03 0.13
N LEU A 102 -6.10 -7.01 0.49
CA LEU A 102 -5.63 -5.84 1.22
C LEU A 102 -6.27 -5.76 2.60
N LEU A 103 -5.45 -5.70 3.65
CA LEU A 103 -5.88 -5.41 5.01
C LEU A 103 -5.18 -4.14 5.50
N MET A 104 -5.94 -3.09 5.80
CA MET A 104 -5.41 -1.84 6.31
C MET A 104 -6.13 -1.45 7.60
N THR A 105 -5.36 -1.18 8.65
CA THR A 105 -5.89 -0.68 9.91
C THR A 105 -5.00 0.41 10.48
N GLN A 106 -5.61 1.42 11.12
CA GLN A 106 -4.89 2.55 11.74
C GLN A 106 -3.96 3.29 10.78
N CYS A 107 -4.28 3.30 9.48
CA CYS A 107 -3.48 3.98 8.48
C CYS A 107 -3.87 5.46 8.35
N ASP A 108 -2.95 6.30 7.88
CA ASP A 108 -3.19 7.73 7.68
C ASP A 108 -2.84 8.15 6.25
N PHE A 109 -3.85 8.57 5.50
CA PHE A 109 -3.70 9.06 4.13
C PHE A 109 -3.62 10.58 4.14
N MET A 110 -2.39 11.09 4.12
CA MET A 110 -2.00 12.49 4.21
C MET A 110 -1.72 13.09 2.82
N LYS A 111 -2.72 13.18 1.93
CA LYS A 111 -2.53 13.87 0.65
C LYS A 111 -2.53 15.37 0.90
N ASP A 112 -1.58 16.09 0.34
CA ASP A 112 -1.69 17.53 0.11
C ASP A 112 -1.94 17.78 -1.39
N GLY A 113 -2.78 18.77 -1.71
CA GLY A 113 -2.96 19.24 -3.09
C GLY A 113 -3.96 18.44 -3.93
N HIS A 114 -3.53 17.96 -5.11
CA HIS A 114 -4.43 17.43 -6.14
C HIS A 114 -5.17 16.15 -5.70
N PRO A 115 -6.47 16.00 -6.03
CA PRO A 115 -7.20 14.77 -5.72
C PRO A 115 -6.64 13.57 -6.50
N SER A 116 -6.19 12.54 -5.79
CA SER A 116 -5.75 11.26 -6.37
C SER A 116 -6.36 10.11 -5.56
N PRO A 117 -6.61 8.94 -6.16
CA PRO A 117 -7.20 7.82 -5.44
C PRO A 117 -6.29 7.36 -4.29
N GLN A 118 -6.86 7.05 -3.13
CA GLN A 118 -6.09 6.38 -2.08
C GLN A 118 -5.88 4.91 -2.43
N ILE A 119 -6.92 4.27 -2.98
CA ILE A 119 -6.90 2.83 -3.24
C ILE A 119 -7.49 2.57 -4.62
N PHE A 120 -6.83 1.69 -5.37
CA PHE A 120 -7.37 1.09 -6.58
C PHE A 120 -7.40 -0.43 -6.41
N LEU A 121 -8.56 -1.03 -6.67
CA LEU A 121 -8.76 -2.48 -6.73
C LEU A 121 -9.04 -2.86 -8.19
N GLY A 122 -8.13 -3.59 -8.81
CA GLY A 122 -8.28 -4.14 -10.16
C GLY A 122 -9.15 -5.39 -10.18
N GLU A 123 -9.57 -5.83 -11.37
CA GLU A 123 -10.55 -6.91 -11.57
C GLU A 123 -10.26 -8.20 -10.79
N ALA A 124 -8.98 -8.57 -10.65
CA ALA A 124 -8.54 -9.80 -9.97
C ALA A 124 -8.21 -9.60 -8.47
N ALA A 125 -8.46 -8.43 -7.88
CA ALA A 125 -8.40 -8.26 -6.43
C ALA A 125 -9.44 -9.17 -5.75
N LEU A 126 -9.06 -9.78 -4.63
CA LEU A 126 -9.85 -10.83 -3.96
C LEU A 126 -10.67 -10.31 -2.77
N SER A 127 -10.09 -9.42 -1.95
CA SER A 127 -10.77 -8.78 -0.82
C SER A 127 -10.04 -7.53 -0.36
N ALA A 128 -10.78 -6.60 0.24
CA ALA A 128 -10.19 -5.42 0.87
C ALA A 128 -10.92 -5.06 2.17
N VAL A 129 -10.16 -4.89 3.25
CA VAL A 129 -10.68 -4.40 4.54
C VAL A 129 -9.86 -3.20 4.93
N ILE A 130 -10.52 -2.05 5.04
CA ILE A 130 -9.89 -0.80 5.48
C ILE A 130 -10.67 -0.26 6.66
N THR A 131 -10.05 -0.28 7.82
CA THR A 131 -10.72 0.08 9.08
C THR A 131 -9.90 1.01 9.94
N ASN A 132 -10.56 1.74 10.84
CA ASN A 132 -9.93 2.59 11.86
C ASN A 132 -8.86 3.55 11.30
N SER A 133 -9.01 3.97 10.04
CA SER A 133 -8.02 4.74 9.31
C SER A 133 -8.49 6.18 9.09
N ARG A 134 -7.54 7.09 8.92
CA ARG A 134 -7.79 8.51 8.67
C ARG A 134 -7.51 8.85 7.20
N PHE A 135 -8.44 9.59 6.60
CA PHE A 135 -8.35 10.09 5.24
C PHE A 135 -8.44 11.61 5.28
N GLN A 136 -7.36 12.29 4.89
CA GLN A 136 -7.36 13.74 4.83
C GLN A 136 -7.91 14.21 3.47
N HIS A 137 -8.57 15.38 3.47
CA HIS A 137 -9.22 16.04 2.34
C HIS A 137 -10.58 15.44 1.92
N GLY A 138 -11.41 15.18 2.91
CA GLY A 138 -12.88 15.22 2.79
C GLY A 138 -13.59 13.99 2.22
N LYS A 139 -12.94 13.12 1.44
CA LYS A 139 -13.56 11.85 1.01
C LYS A 139 -12.58 10.71 0.80
N ILE A 140 -13.07 9.50 1.08
CA ILE A 140 -12.40 8.26 0.68
C ILE A 140 -12.59 8.09 -0.83
N ASN A 141 -11.50 8.11 -1.58
CA ASN A 141 -11.46 7.84 -3.02
C ASN A 141 -10.87 6.45 -3.26
N LEU A 142 -11.75 5.44 -3.23
CA LEU A 142 -11.46 4.05 -3.55
C LEU A 142 -12.10 3.73 -4.90
N ILE A 143 -11.27 3.36 -5.88
CA ILE A 143 -11.73 2.88 -7.19
C ILE A 143 -11.79 1.35 -7.13
N ASN A 144 -12.97 0.77 -7.34
CA ASN A 144 -13.16 -0.67 -7.33
C ASN A 144 -13.64 -1.17 -8.70
N GLN A 145 -12.79 -1.94 -9.38
CA GLN A 145 -13.11 -2.67 -10.62
C GLN A 145 -13.28 -4.18 -10.37
N SER A 146 -13.10 -4.63 -9.13
CA SER A 146 -13.18 -6.03 -8.74
C SER A 146 -14.61 -6.46 -8.39
N HIS A 147 -14.78 -7.77 -8.25
CA HIS A 147 -15.95 -8.38 -7.58
C HIS A 147 -15.68 -8.71 -6.10
N ALA A 148 -14.60 -8.18 -5.54
CA ALA A 148 -14.15 -8.47 -4.19
C ALA A 148 -15.15 -7.97 -3.13
N GLU A 149 -15.16 -8.65 -1.98
CA GLU A 149 -15.76 -8.09 -0.78
C GLU A 149 -14.89 -6.93 -0.27
N VAL A 150 -15.50 -5.75 -0.12
CA VAL A 150 -14.83 -4.53 0.35
C VAL A 150 -15.51 -4.01 1.60
N MET A 151 -14.77 -3.96 2.70
CA MET A 151 -15.22 -3.41 3.97
C MET A 151 -14.51 -2.09 4.28
N LEU A 152 -15.31 -1.04 4.47
CA LEU A 152 -14.88 0.26 4.99
C LEU A 152 -15.61 0.53 6.31
N ALA A 153 -14.91 0.46 7.45
CA ALA A 153 -15.55 0.63 8.75
C ALA A 153 -14.71 1.47 9.73
N ASN A 154 -15.37 2.32 10.52
CA ASN A 154 -14.72 3.16 11.54
C ASN A 154 -13.61 4.08 10.99
N ASN A 155 -13.71 4.47 9.71
CA ASN A 155 -12.78 5.41 9.10
C ASN A 155 -13.28 6.84 9.30
N VAL A 156 -12.35 7.80 9.39
CA VAL A 156 -12.69 9.22 9.51
C VAL A 156 -12.12 10.00 8.33
N THR A 157 -12.91 10.95 7.84
CA THR A 157 -12.49 11.92 6.82
C THR A 157 -12.39 13.30 7.47
N ARG A 158 -11.29 14.03 7.22
CA ARG A 158 -11.11 15.43 7.64
C ARG A 158 -10.86 16.32 6.45
#